data_AF-Q25575-F1
#
_entry.id   AF-Q25575-F1
#
_cell.length_a   1.000
_cell.length_b   1.000
_cell.length_c   1.000
_cell.angle_alpha   90.00
_cell.angle_beta   90.00
_cell.angle_gamma   90.00
#
_symmetry.space_group_name_H-M   'P 1'
#
loop_
_entity.id
_entity.type
_entity.pdbx_description
1 polymer ?
#
loop_
_entity_poly.entity_id
_entity_poly.type
_entity_poly.pdbx_seq_one_letter_code
_entity_poly.pdbx_strand_id
1 'polypeptide(L)' 'FRVVDHDEVARRWGNRKNKKTMTYDKLSRGMRF' A
#
# COMPACT_ATOMS: atom_id res chain seq x y z
N PHE A 1 1.58 -10.01 11.90
CA PHE A 1 2.30 -8.74 11.64
C PHE A 1 1.31 -7.59 11.80
N ARG A 2 1.73 -6.44 12.33
CA ARG A 2 0.88 -5.24 12.46
C ARG A 2 1.49 -4.11 11.64
N VAL A 3 0.69 -3.48 10.79
CA VAL A 3 1.11 -2.28 10.06
C VAL A 3 1.00 -1.10 11.03
N VAL A 4 2.13 -0.47 11.34
CA VAL A 4 2.20 0.68 12.26
C VAL A 4 1.86 1.97 11.52
N ASP A 5 2.32 2.09 10.28
CA ASP A 5 2.02 3.21 9.39
C ASP A 5 1.49 2.67 8.05
N HIS A 6 0.21 2.91 7.84
CA HIS A 6 -0.52 2.44 6.67
C HIS A 6 -0.11 3.18 5.39
N ASP A 7 0.14 4.49 5.49
CA ASP A 7 0.45 5.33 4.34
C ASP A 7 1.86 5.07 3.83
N GLU A 8 2.82 4.85 4.72
CA GLU A 8 4.19 4.53 4.33
C GLU A 8 4.28 3.19 3.59
N VAL A 9 3.53 2.18 4.03
CA VAL A 9 3.45 0.88 3.33
C VAL A 9 2.86 1.06 1.93
N ALA A 10 1.78 1.82 1.82
CA ALA A 10 1.15 2.12 0.54
C ALA A 10 2.06 2.89 -0.40
N ARG A 11 2.79 3.89 0.11
CA ARG A 11 3.75 4.70 -0.65
C ARG A 11 4.91 3.86 -1.16
N ARG A 12 5.52 3.03 -0.31
CA ARG A 12 6.62 2.13 -0.72
C ARG A 12 6.17 1.14 -1.79
N TRP A 13 4.99 0.55 -1.62
CA TRP A 13 4.42 -0.34 -2.62
C TRP A 13 4.09 0.37 -3.93
N GLY A 14 3.51 1.57 -3.84
CA GLY A 14 3.23 2.44 -4.97
C GLY A 14 4.50 2.75 -5.76
N ASN A 15 5.56 3.18 -5.08
CA ASN A 15 6.86 3.45 -5.68
C ASN A 15 7.43 2.20 -6.38
N ARG A 16 7.33 1.02 -5.75
CA ARG A 16 7.81 -0.24 -6.36
C ARG A 16 7.08 -0.61 -7.66
N LYS A 17 5.80 -0.27 -7.78
CA LYS A 17 5.00 -0.54 -9.00
C LYS A 17 4.76 0.70 -9.87
N ASN A 18 5.51 1.79 -9.63
CA ASN A 18 5.35 3.08 -10.29
C ASN A 18 3.90 3.63 -10.26
N LYS A 19 3.15 3.35 -9.18
CA LYS A 19 1.79 3.85 -8.93
C LYS A 19 1.81 4.92 -7.85
N LYS A 20 1.94 6.19 -8.27
CA LYS A 20 2.01 7.35 -7.37
C LYS A 20 0.73 7.62 -6.55
N THR A 21 -0.42 7.08 -6.99
CA THR A 21 -1.73 7.24 -6.31
C THR A 21 -2.11 6.02 -5.45
N MET A 22 -1.12 5.23 -5.04
CA MET A 22 -1.31 4.07 -4.17
C MET A 22 -1.64 4.52 -2.74
N THR A 23 -2.75 4.01 -2.21
CA THR A 23 -3.18 4.22 -0.82
C THR A 23 -3.32 2.87 -0.12
N TYR A 24 -3.36 2.89 1.22
CA TYR A 24 -3.48 1.66 1.98
C TYR A 24 -4.77 0.90 1.67
N ASP A 25 -5.89 1.61 1.45
CA ASP A 25 -7.16 0.98 1.07
C ASP A 25 -7.03 0.15 -0.22
N LYS A 26 -6.44 0.72 -1.28
CA LYS A 26 -6.20 0.02 -2.55
C LYS A 26 -5.24 -1.17 -2.39
N LEU A 27 -4.20 -1.00 -1.60
CA LEU A 27 -3.23 -2.06 -1.29
C LEU A 27 -3.88 -3.20 -0.50
N SER A 28 -4.66 -2.88 0.53
CA SER A 28 -5.39 -3.85 1.36
C SER A 28 -6.41 -4.65 0.56
N ARG A 29 -7.02 -4.04 -0.48
CA ARG A 29 -7.93 -4.72 -1.38
C ARG A 29 -7.22 -5.79 -2.20
N GLY A 30 -6.00 -5.52 -2.67
CA GLY A 30 -5.18 -6.49 -3.38
C GLY A 30 -4.49 -7.55 -2.51
N MET A 31 -4.51 -7.42 -1.18
CA MET A 31 -4.06 -8.47 -0.25
C MET A 31 -5.19 -9.39 0.22
N ARG A 32 -6.45 -9.00 -0.02
CA ARG A 32 -7.64 -9.78 0.34
C ARG A 32 -7.99 -10.85 -0.71
N PHE A 33 -7.45 -10.72 -1.91
CA PHE A 33 -7.59 -11.64 -3.04
C PHE A 33 -6.21 -12.10 -3.48
#